data_AF-A0A1L5TTR0-F1
#
_entry.id   AF-A0A1L5TTR0-F1
#
_cell.length_a   1.000
_cell.length_b   1.000
_cell.length_c   1.000
_cell.angle_alpha   90.00
_cell.angle_beta   90.00
_cell.angle_gamma   90.00
#
_symmetry.space_group_name_H-M   'P 1'
#
loop_
_entity.id
_entity.type
_entity.pdbx_description
1 polymer ?
#
loop_
_entity_poly.entity_id
_entity_poly.type
_entity_poly.pdbx_seq_one_letter_code
_entity_poly.pdbx_strand_id
1 'polypeptide(L)'
;MSNSQNAIELSKHVLSLSEKVAFMLITASTASIAYILAEVKDGKWNELIYFPIYALCLLALSFVFGYSHLVKKIDATNQNSLLLQLANWKNSTNEKNELLDKMETSLKKAGIFSRLQFITFIAGIITYAIFIFLSIFLNK
;
A
#
# COMPACT_ATOMS: atom_id res chain seq x y z
N MET A 1 -3.26 -33.54 7.95
CA MET A 1 -3.44 -32.15 8.43
C MET A 1 -4.92 -31.86 8.49
N SER A 2 -5.41 -31.19 9.54
CA SER A 2 -6.83 -30.81 9.61
C SER A 2 -7.13 -29.65 8.65
N ASN A 3 -8.36 -29.55 8.15
CA ASN A 3 -8.77 -28.45 7.27
C ASN A 3 -8.53 -27.06 7.89
N SER A 4 -8.55 -26.95 9.23
CA SER A 4 -8.25 -25.68 9.91
C SER A 4 -6.76 -25.31 9.85
N GLN A 5 -5.84 -26.28 9.89
CA GLN A 5 -4.40 -26.04 9.74
C GLN A 5 -4.06 -25.55 8.33
N ASN A 6 -4.67 -26.16 7.31
CA ASN A 6 -4.48 -25.74 5.92
C ASN A 6 -5.01 -24.31 5.67
N ALA A 7 -6.15 -23.94 6.27
CA ALA A 7 -6.70 -22.60 6.18
C ALA A 7 -5.80 -21.53 6.86
N ILE A 8 -5.19 -21.87 8.01
CA ILE A 8 -4.26 -21.00 8.72
C ILE A 8 -2.95 -20.81 7.93
N GLU A 9 -2.40 -21.86 7.31
CA GLU A 9 -1.22 -21.75 6.46
C GLU A 9 -1.49 -20.93 5.20
N LEU A 10 -2.64 -21.13 4.55
CA LEU A 10 -3.04 -20.35 3.38
C LEU A 10 -3.18 -18.86 3.75
N SER A 11 -3.79 -18.56 4.90
CA SER A 11 -3.91 -17.21 5.44
C SER A 11 -2.54 -16.56 5.67
N LYS A 12 -1.59 -17.28 6.30
CA LYS A 12 -0.21 -16.79 6.49
C LYS A 12 0.48 -16.51 5.16
N HIS A 13 0.30 -17.38 4.17
CA HIS A 13 0.89 -17.18 2.86
C HIS A 13 0.35 -15.94 2.15
N VAL A 14 -0.98 -15.76 2.16
CA VAL A 14 -1.65 -14.58 1.59
C VAL A 14 -1.21 -13.29 2.30
N LEU A 15 -1.04 -13.32 3.63
CA LEU A 15 -0.53 -12.18 4.38
C LEU A 15 0.89 -11.81 3.94
N SER A 16 1.79 -12.79 3.86
CA SER A 16 3.18 -12.56 3.43
C SER A 16 3.26 -12.02 2.00
N LEU A 17 2.36 -12.46 1.11
CA LEU A 17 2.34 -12.00 -0.28
C LEU A 17 1.86 -10.55 -0.37
N SER A 18 0.80 -10.21 0.38
CA SER A 18 0.26 -8.85 0.47
C SER A 18 1.29 -7.85 0.98
N GLU A 19 2.09 -8.23 1.99
CA GLU A 19 3.16 -7.39 2.54
C GLU A 19 4.27 -7.16 1.52
N LYS A 20 4.72 -8.22 0.84
CA LYS A 20 5.75 -8.11 -0.22
C LYS A 20 5.31 -7.17 -1.35
N VAL A 21 4.05 -7.26 -1.78
CA VAL A 21 3.51 -6.37 -2.82
C VAL A 21 3.47 -4.91 -2.35
N ALA A 22 3.03 -4.65 -1.12
CA ALA A 22 3.01 -3.31 -0.57
C ALA A 22 4.41 -2.70 -0.45
N PHE A 23 5.39 -3.49 0.03
CA PHE A 23 6.80 -3.07 0.08
C PHE A 23 7.38 -2.81 -1.31
N MET A 24 7.09 -3.68 -2.28
CA MET A 24 7.55 -3.48 -3.66
C MET A 24 6.99 -2.17 -4.24
N LEU A 25 5.70 -1.90 -4.05
CA LEU A 25 5.07 -0.65 -4.52
C LEU A 25 5.60 0.59 -3.80
N ILE A 26 5.91 0.49 -2.49
CA ILE A 26 6.59 1.55 -1.75
C ILE A 26 7.95 1.86 -2.36
N THR A 27 8.80 0.83 -2.54
CA THR A 27 10.13 0.97 -3.13
C THR A 27 10.07 1.53 -4.54
N ALA A 28 9.15 1.03 -5.37
CA ALA A 28 8.93 1.54 -6.71
C ALA A 28 8.49 3.01 -6.70
N SER A 29 7.56 3.40 -5.82
CA SER A 29 7.12 4.79 -5.67
C SER A 29 8.28 5.70 -5.27
N THR A 30 9.11 5.27 -4.30
CA THR A 30 10.28 6.03 -3.86
C THR A 30 11.32 6.18 -4.98
N ALA A 31 11.61 5.11 -5.72
CA ALA A 31 12.53 5.16 -6.85
C ALA A 31 12.01 6.08 -7.96
N SER A 32 10.72 6.02 -8.29
CA SER A 32 10.09 6.90 -9.27
C SER A 32 10.14 8.37 -8.84
N ILE A 33 9.87 8.67 -7.56
CA ILE A 33 9.99 10.03 -7.01
C ILE A 33 11.42 10.56 -7.15
N ALA A 34 12.42 9.77 -6.74
CA ALA A 34 13.82 10.16 -6.82
C ALA A 34 14.26 10.42 -8.27
N TYR A 35 13.83 9.55 -9.20
CA TYR A 35 14.10 9.71 -10.62
C TYR A 35 13.49 11.01 -11.18
N ILE A 36 12.20 11.25 -10.93
CA ILE A 36 11.52 12.46 -11.42
C ILE A 36 12.18 13.73 -10.84
N LEU A 37 12.53 13.73 -9.55
CA LEU A 37 13.21 14.87 -8.94
C LEU A 37 14.60 15.13 -9.54
N ALA A 38 15.34 14.07 -9.88
CA ALA A 38 16.64 14.20 -10.54
C ALA A 38 16.51 14.82 -11.94
N GLU A 39 15.56 14.34 -12.74
CA GLU A 39 15.29 14.87 -14.09
C GLU A 39 14.77 16.32 -14.07
N VAL A 40 13.87 16.65 -13.13
CA VAL A 40 13.29 18.00 -13.03
C VAL A 40 14.30 19.03 -12.53
N LYS A 41 15.30 18.63 -11.71
CA LYS A 41 16.33 19.53 -11.19
C LYS A 41 17.15 20.20 -12.29
N ASP A 42 17.43 19.47 -13.37
CA ASP A 42 18.25 19.95 -14.49
C ASP A 42 17.40 20.51 -15.65
N GLY A 43 16.08 20.49 -15.53
CA GLY A 43 15.13 20.96 -16.54
C GLY A 43 14.91 22.48 -16.55
N LYS A 44 14.66 23.06 -17.73
CA LYS A 44 14.14 24.44 -17.85
C LYS A 44 12.70 24.47 -17.36
N TRP A 45 12.37 25.40 -16.46
CA TRP A 45 11.02 25.63 -15.97
C TRP A 45 10.13 26.10 -17.13
N ASN A 46 9.36 25.17 -17.68
CA ASN A 46 8.36 25.41 -18.72
C ASN A 46 6.95 25.20 -18.12
N GLU A 47 5.90 25.66 -18.79
CA GLU A 47 4.50 25.47 -18.39
C GLU A 47 4.12 23.99 -18.18
N LEU A 48 4.88 23.05 -18.75
CA LEU A 48 4.68 21.61 -18.57
C LEU A 48 5.15 21.06 -17.20
N ILE A 49 5.80 21.87 -16.35
CA ILE A 49 6.32 21.42 -15.04
C ILE A 49 5.24 20.96 -14.07
N TYR A 50 3.99 21.39 -14.27
CA TYR A 50 2.86 20.93 -13.47
C TYR A 50 2.60 19.42 -13.58
N PHE A 51 2.95 18.79 -14.71
CA PHE A 51 2.77 17.35 -14.88
C PHE A 51 3.71 16.52 -13.97
N PRO A 52 5.05 16.76 -13.96
CA PRO A 52 5.95 16.13 -12.99
C PRO A 52 5.54 16.36 -11.54
N ILE A 53 5.10 17.58 -11.19
CA ILE A 53 4.63 17.88 -9.83
C ILE A 53 3.39 17.04 -9.48
N TYR A 54 2.40 16.97 -10.38
CA TYR A 54 1.21 16.16 -10.17
C TYR A 54 1.54 14.66 -10.04
N ALA A 55 2.46 14.16 -10.87
CA ALA A 55 2.95 12.80 -10.79
C ALA A 55 3.64 12.53 -9.44
N LEU A 56 4.46 13.45 -8.94
CA LEU A 56 5.10 13.36 -7.63
C LEU A 56 4.07 13.30 -6.50
N CYS A 57 3.03 14.15 -6.54
CA CYS A 57 1.96 14.12 -5.55
C CYS A 57 1.24 12.76 -5.54
N LEU A 58 0.91 12.21 -6.71
CA LEU A 58 0.27 10.90 -6.82
C LEU A 58 1.17 9.76 -6.32
N LEU A 59 2.46 9.78 -6.65
CA LEU A 59 3.42 8.78 -6.17
C LEU A 59 3.65 8.89 -4.65
N ALA A 60 3.66 10.11 -4.10
CA ALA A 60 3.73 10.32 -2.66
C ALA A 60 2.47 9.81 -1.93
N LEU A 61 1.28 10.02 -2.51
CA LEU A 61 0.04 9.43 -1.99
C LEU A 61 0.09 7.89 -2.04
N SER A 62 0.62 7.30 -3.11
CA SER A 62 0.86 5.86 -3.19
C SER A 62 1.72 5.37 -2.03
N PHE A 63 2.83 6.07 -1.74
CA PHE A 63 3.69 5.74 -0.60
C PHE A 63 2.93 5.78 0.73
N VAL A 64 2.16 6.85 0.99
CA VAL A 64 1.37 7.02 2.22
C VAL A 64 0.30 5.93 2.37
N PHE A 65 -0.38 5.57 1.28
CA PHE A 65 -1.36 4.49 1.29
C PHE A 65 -0.71 3.13 1.50
N GLY A 66 0.46 2.88 0.92
CA GLY A 66 1.23 1.66 1.17
C GLY A 66 1.65 1.52 2.63
N TYR A 67 2.14 2.60 3.23
CA TYR A 67 2.44 2.63 4.66
C TYR A 67 1.20 2.36 5.51
N SER A 68 0.08 3.02 5.20
CA SER A 68 -1.19 2.84 5.92
C SER A 68 -1.74 1.42 5.80
N HIS A 69 -1.58 0.77 4.64
CA HIS A 69 -1.91 -0.64 4.44
C HIS A 69 -1.10 -1.54 5.39
N LEU A 70 0.22 -1.33 5.47
CA LEU A 70 1.11 -2.10 6.34
C LEU A 70 0.74 -1.92 7.82
N VAL A 71 0.49 -0.68 8.27
CA VAL A 71 0.05 -0.40 9.65
C VAL A 71 -1.23 -1.18 9.97
N LYS A 72 -2.22 -1.15 9.08
CA LYS A 72 -3.49 -1.88 9.32
C LYS A 72 -3.33 -3.40 9.28
N LYS A 73 -2.38 -3.93 8.52
CA LYS A 73 -2.00 -5.34 8.56
C LYS A 73 -1.33 -5.72 9.87
N ILE A 74 -0.42 -4.88 10.38
CA ILE A 74 0.20 -5.07 11.70
C ILE A 74 -0.86 -5.06 12.80
N ASP A 75 -1.79 -4.10 12.76
CA ASP A 75 -2.91 -4.03 13.70
C ASP A 75 -3.71 -5.34 13.70
N ALA A 76 -4.11 -5.83 12.52
CA ALA A 76 -4.86 -7.08 12.37
C ALA A 76 -4.08 -8.30 12.90
N THR A 77 -2.78 -8.39 12.61
CA THR A 77 -1.92 -9.48 13.12
C THR A 77 -1.78 -9.42 14.63
N ASN A 78 -1.69 -8.23 15.21
CA ASN A 78 -1.66 -8.05 16.66
C ASN A 78 -2.98 -8.49 17.32
N GLN A 79 -4.13 -8.11 16.75
CA GLN A 79 -5.44 -8.57 17.23
C GLN A 79 -5.57 -10.10 17.12
N ASN A 80 -5.07 -10.71 16.04
CA ASN A 80 -5.05 -12.15 15.89
C ASN A 80 -4.16 -12.85 16.93
N SER A 81 -3.02 -12.26 17.29
CA SER A 81 -2.16 -12.75 18.37
C SER A 81 -2.87 -12.72 19.73
N LEU A 82 -3.55 -11.60 20.05
CA LEU A 82 -4.33 -11.47 21.27
C LEU A 82 -5.47 -12.50 21.34
N LEU A 83 -6.15 -12.74 20.21
CA LEU A 83 -7.18 -13.78 20.09
C LEU A 83 -6.65 -15.18 20.40
N LEU A 84 -5.45 -15.53 19.92
CA LEU A 84 -4.81 -16.81 20.21
C LEU A 84 -4.45 -16.95 21.69
N GLN A 85 -4.02 -15.87 22.35
CA GLN A 85 -3.73 -15.86 23.79
C GLN A 85 -5.01 -16.02 24.62
N LEU A 86 -6.09 -15.34 24.23
CA LEU A 86 -7.42 -15.46 24.86
C LEU A 86 -8.11 -16.80 24.56
N ALA A 87 -7.79 -17.47 23.46
CA ALA A 87 -8.32 -18.81 23.17
C ALA A 87 -7.94 -19.84 24.24
N ASN A 88 -6.79 -19.65 24.92
CA ASN A 88 -6.37 -20.46 26.05
C ASN A 88 -7.11 -20.15 27.36
N TRP A 89 -7.88 -19.05 27.41
CA TRP A 89 -8.66 -18.64 28.58
C TRP A 89 -10.16 -18.90 28.34
N LYS A 90 -10.77 -19.69 29.22
CA LYS A 90 -12.05 -20.37 28.99
C LYS A 90 -13.30 -19.46 29.05
N ASN A 91 -13.19 -18.20 29.50
CA ASN A 91 -14.36 -17.40 29.96
C ASN A 91 -14.60 -16.03 29.28
N SER A 92 -13.94 -15.67 28.18
CA SER A 92 -14.00 -14.31 27.62
C SER A 92 -14.67 -14.20 26.24
N THR A 93 -15.90 -14.70 26.08
CA THR A 93 -16.63 -14.69 24.78
C THR A 93 -16.86 -13.29 24.21
N ASN A 94 -17.17 -12.29 25.06
CA ASN A 94 -17.40 -10.91 24.61
C ASN A 94 -16.11 -10.24 24.12
N GLU A 95 -15.00 -10.44 24.84
CA GLU A 95 -13.69 -9.89 24.49
C GLU A 95 -13.14 -10.51 23.20
N LYS A 96 -13.38 -11.81 22.98
CA LYS A 96 -13.08 -12.51 21.72
C LYS A 96 -13.85 -11.91 20.54
N ASN A 97 -15.15 -11.64 20.71
CA ASN A 97 -15.97 -11.05 19.65
C ASN A 97 -15.52 -9.62 19.31
N GLU A 98 -15.15 -8.82 20.31
CA GLU A 98 -14.64 -7.46 20.08
C GLU A 98 -13.32 -7.45 19.30
N LEU A 99 -12.40 -8.36 19.65
CA LEU A 99 -11.11 -8.48 18.94
C LEU A 99 -11.29 -8.97 17.50
N LEU A 100 -12.23 -9.88 17.25
CA LEU A 100 -12.58 -10.35 15.91
C LEU A 100 -13.11 -9.20 15.05
N ASP A 101 -14.03 -8.38 15.57
CA ASP A 101 -14.59 -7.24 14.84
C ASP A 101 -13.52 -6.16 14.53
N LYS A 102 -12.63 -5.88 15.50
CA LYS A 102 -11.47 -5.00 15.28
C LYS A 102 -10.50 -5.55 14.23
N MET A 103 -10.27 -6.86 14.22
CA MET A 103 -9.42 -7.52 13.22
C MET A 103 -10.04 -7.40 11.83
N GLU A 104 -11.32 -7.71 11.67
CA GLU A 104 -12.05 -7.63 10.40
C GLU A 104 -12.05 -6.19 9.86
N THR A 105 -12.35 -5.22 10.72
CA THR A 105 -12.30 -3.80 10.36
C THR A 105 -10.91 -3.37 9.88
N SER A 106 -9.86 -3.83 10.56
CA SER A 106 -8.47 -3.51 10.18
C SER A 106 -8.09 -4.14 8.84
N LEU A 107 -8.50 -5.40 8.59
CA LEU A 107 -8.29 -6.07 7.31
C LEU A 107 -9.04 -5.37 6.16
N LYS A 108 -10.29 -4.96 6.38
CA LYS A 108 -11.07 -4.22 5.39
C LYS A 108 -10.43 -2.89 5.04
N LYS A 109 -9.97 -2.13 6.04
CA LYS A 109 -9.23 -0.87 5.83
C LYS A 109 -7.91 -1.10 5.10
N ALA A 110 -7.16 -2.15 5.45
CA ALA A 110 -5.95 -2.53 4.74
C ALA A 110 -6.22 -2.79 3.24
N GLY A 111 -7.30 -3.50 2.91
CA GLY A 111 -7.69 -3.74 1.52
C GLY A 111 -7.99 -2.45 0.74
N ILE A 112 -8.65 -1.48 1.37
CA ILE A 112 -8.92 -0.17 0.77
C ILE A 112 -7.61 0.58 0.49
N PHE A 113 -6.71 0.66 1.47
CA PHE A 113 -5.43 1.34 1.30
C PHE A 113 -4.55 0.69 0.22
N SER A 114 -4.55 -0.64 0.11
CA SER A 114 -3.84 -1.33 -0.97
C SER A 114 -4.36 -0.95 -2.36
N ARG A 115 -5.69 -0.88 -2.53
CA ARG A 115 -6.29 -0.43 -3.80
C ARG A 115 -5.93 1.02 -4.12
N LEU A 116 -6.01 1.90 -3.13
CA LEU A 116 -5.66 3.31 -3.28
C LEU A 116 -4.18 3.49 -3.63
N GLN A 117 -3.28 2.74 -2.98
CA GLN A 117 -1.86 2.71 -3.32
C GLN A 117 -1.65 2.34 -4.79
N PHE A 118 -2.27 1.26 -5.26
CA PHE A 118 -2.13 0.82 -6.64
C PHE A 118 -2.65 1.85 -7.64
N ILE A 119 -3.86 2.39 -7.41
CA ILE A 119 -4.48 3.38 -8.31
C ILE A 119 -3.62 4.64 -8.39
N THR A 120 -3.17 5.17 -7.26
CA THR A 120 -2.35 6.39 -7.23
C THR A 120 -0.97 6.17 -7.85
N PHE A 121 -0.36 5.00 -7.65
CA PHE A 121 0.89 4.63 -8.29
C PHE A 121 0.78 4.64 -9.82
N ILE A 122 -0.21 3.91 -10.36
CA ILE A 122 -0.44 3.83 -11.80
C ILE A 122 -0.78 5.21 -12.38
N ALA A 123 -1.64 5.97 -11.72
CA ALA A 123 -1.99 7.33 -12.15
C ALA A 123 -0.76 8.26 -12.18
N GLY A 124 0.14 8.16 -11.19
CA GLY A 124 1.38 8.93 -11.13
C GLY A 124 2.32 8.60 -12.29
N ILE A 125 2.54 7.30 -12.55
CA ILE A 125 3.36 6.84 -13.68
C ILE A 125 2.78 7.29 -15.01
N ILE A 126 1.48 7.12 -15.23
CA ILE A 126 0.82 7.52 -16.48
C ILE A 126 0.95 9.03 -16.69
N THR A 127 0.72 9.82 -15.64
CA THR A 127 0.88 11.29 -15.71
C THR A 127 2.29 11.67 -16.15
N TYR A 128 3.31 11.04 -15.55
CA TYR A 128 4.69 11.31 -15.92
C TYR A 128 5.03 10.82 -17.33
N ALA A 129 4.50 9.67 -17.75
CA ALA A 129 4.67 9.17 -19.12
C ALA A 129 4.06 10.12 -20.16
N ILE A 130 2.88 10.68 -19.89
CA ILE A 130 2.26 11.73 -20.73
C ILE A 130 3.16 12.96 -20.80
N PHE A 131 3.76 13.38 -19.69
CA PHE A 131 4.71 14.49 -19.68
C PHE A 131 5.93 14.23 -20.57
N ILE A 132 6.54 13.06 -20.48
CA ILE A 132 7.68 12.69 -21.33
C ILE A 132 7.27 12.70 -22.81
N PHE A 133 6.11 12.11 -23.13
CA PHE A 133 5.59 12.10 -24.48
C PHE A 133 5.36 13.53 -25.01
N LEU A 134 4.61 14.36 -24.27
CA LEU A 134 4.36 15.75 -24.64
C LEU A 134 5.67 16.54 -24.79
N SER A 135 6.64 16.34 -23.89
CA SER A 135 7.94 17.00 -23.96
C SER A 135 8.71 16.62 -25.22
N ILE A 136 8.67 15.36 -25.67
CA ILE A 136 9.32 14.91 -26.91
C ILE A 136 8.65 15.55 -28.15
N PHE A 137 7.32 15.65 -28.17
CA PHE A 137 6.59 16.14 -29.34
C PHE A 137 6.49 17.67 -29.42
N LEU A 138 6.47 18.36 -28.28
CA LEU A 138 6.33 19.82 -28.20
C LEU A 138 7.66 20.57 -28.09
N ASN A 139 8.73 19.96 -27.56
CA ASN A 139 10.09 20.56 -27.63
C ASN A 139 10.79 20.25 -28.95
N LYS A 140 10.08 20.38 -30.08
CA LYS A 140 10.69 20.56 -31.40
C LYS A 140 10.88 22.05 -31.69
#